data_AF-A0A9Q8PLN9-F1
#
_entry.id   AF-A0A9Q8PLN9-F1
#
_cell.length_a   1.000
_cell.length_b   1.000
_cell.length_c   1.000
_cell.angle_alpha   90.00
_cell.angle_beta   90.00
_cell.angle_gamma   90.00
#
_symmetry.space_group_name_H-M   'P 1'
#
loop_
_entity.id
_entity.type
_entity.pdbx_description
1 polymer ?
#
loop_
_entity_poly.entity_id
_entity_poly.type
_entity_poly.pdbx_seq_one_letter_code
_entity_poly.pdbx_strand_id
1 'polypeptide(L)'
;MSHPNPCEDRDPGERYDFIHAAGFFHLWSWEKQIQAYTKAVLMLKGRPGCILFGRNTSVEKARLLDQGPFASPDGDHTWLHDANIMRRMLKLVEEDTGRKLEVVVDETPLTDEYILGLKVVSELGWTKRLSFTIRTM
;
A
#
# COMPACT_ATOMS: atom_id res chain seq x y z
N MET A 1 7.58 -32.13 -32.43
CA MET A 1 6.68 -31.17 -31.75
C MET A 1 7.49 -30.52 -30.65
N SER A 2 7.91 -29.27 -30.82
CA SER A 2 8.59 -28.50 -29.79
C SER A 2 7.57 -28.11 -28.72
N HIS A 3 7.77 -28.51 -27.48
CA HIS A 3 7.00 -27.97 -26.37
C HIS A 3 7.31 -26.47 -26.25
N PRO A 4 6.31 -25.58 -26.27
CA PRO A 4 6.55 -24.16 -26.04
C PRO A 4 7.16 -23.97 -24.64
N ASN A 5 8.20 -23.14 -24.58
CA ASN A 5 8.95 -22.87 -23.36
C ASN A 5 8.08 -22.00 -22.44
N PRO A 6 7.65 -22.47 -21.24
CA PRO A 6 6.66 -21.79 -20.40
C PRO A 6 7.14 -20.46 -19.78
N CYS A 7 8.31 -19.98 -20.19
CA CYS A 7 8.92 -18.73 -19.77
C CYS A 7 8.86 -17.63 -20.83
N GLU A 8 8.48 -17.92 -22.08
CA GLU A 8 8.51 -16.94 -23.18
C GLU A 8 7.26 -16.04 -23.27
N ASP A 9 6.17 -16.39 -22.58
CA ASP A 9 4.90 -15.62 -22.58
C ASP A 9 4.73 -14.67 -21.38
N ARG A 10 5.76 -14.43 -20.56
CA ARG A 10 5.64 -13.50 -19.43
C ARG A 10 5.91 -12.08 -19.89
N ASP A 11 4.93 -11.19 -19.71
CA ASP A 11 5.19 -9.74 -19.69
C ASP A 11 6.44 -9.50 -18.83
N PRO A 12 7.47 -8.78 -19.33
CA PRO A 12 8.70 -8.56 -18.59
C PRO A 12 8.53 -7.97 -17.18
N GLY A 13 7.38 -7.35 -16.89
CA GLY A 13 7.04 -6.85 -15.55
C GLY A 13 6.49 -7.90 -14.57
N GLU A 14 5.81 -8.95 -15.04
CA GLU A 14 5.11 -9.92 -14.18
C GLU A 14 6.06 -11.01 -13.67
N ARG A 15 6.49 -10.89 -12.41
CA ARG A 15 7.57 -11.72 -11.87
C ARG A 15 7.23 -12.41 -10.55
N TYR A 16 6.38 -11.81 -9.73
CA TYR A 16 6.22 -12.23 -8.34
C TYR A 16 4.88 -12.88 -8.07
N ASP A 17 4.91 -13.93 -7.25
CA ASP A 17 3.70 -14.51 -6.67
C ASP A 17 3.28 -13.76 -5.39
N PHE A 18 4.26 -13.21 -4.67
CA PHE A 18 4.07 -12.49 -3.41
C PHE A 18 4.99 -11.27 -3.33
N ILE A 19 4.45 -10.14 -2.89
CA ILE A 19 5.21 -8.93 -2.55
C ILE A 19 4.80 -8.52 -1.14
N HIS A 20 5.79 -8.37 -0.24
CA HIS A 20 5.57 -7.87 1.11
C HIS A 20 6.13 -6.45 1.26
N ALA A 21 5.25 -5.49 1.57
CA ALA A 21 5.59 -4.08 1.78
C ALA A 21 5.41 -3.69 3.26
N ALA A 22 6.45 -3.92 4.05
CA ALA A 22 6.45 -3.85 5.52
C ALA A 22 6.42 -2.42 6.12
N GLY A 23 5.56 -1.52 5.62
CA GLY A 23 5.52 -0.11 6.08
C GLY A 23 5.98 0.91 5.05
N PHE A 24 5.81 0.66 3.75
CA PHE A 24 6.51 1.43 2.72
C PHE A 24 5.65 2.54 2.09
N PHE A 25 4.41 2.23 1.70
CA PHE A 25 3.66 3.11 0.81
C PHE A 25 3.21 4.43 1.43
N HIS A 26 2.91 4.48 2.72
CA HIS A 26 2.44 5.72 3.35
C HIS A 26 3.46 6.88 3.33
N LEU A 27 4.70 6.67 2.90
CA LEU A 27 5.76 7.69 2.92
C LEU A 27 5.61 8.76 1.83
N TRP A 28 4.73 8.57 0.85
CA TRP A 28 4.58 9.47 -0.31
C TRP A 28 3.27 10.27 -0.32
N SER A 29 3.16 11.23 -1.24
CA SER A 29 1.88 11.85 -1.59
C SER A 29 0.85 10.85 -2.10
N TRP A 30 -0.42 11.24 -2.08
CA TRP A 30 -1.53 10.45 -2.60
C TRP A 30 -1.27 9.88 -4.01
N GLU A 31 -0.83 10.72 -4.93
CA GLU A 31 -0.61 10.37 -6.34
C GLU A 31 0.54 9.36 -6.47
N LYS A 32 1.63 9.59 -5.75
CA LYS A 32 2.78 8.68 -5.74
C LYS A 32 2.46 7.35 -5.05
N GLN A 33 1.60 7.35 -4.05
CA GLN A 33 1.08 6.12 -3.46
C GLN A 33 0.32 5.30 -4.50
N ILE A 34 -0.63 5.89 -5.23
CA ILE A 34 -1.35 5.20 -6.30
C ILE A 34 -0.36 4.62 -7.31
N GLN A 35 0.59 5.43 -7.81
CA GLN A 35 1.61 4.96 -8.75
C GLN A 35 2.45 3.80 -8.21
N ALA A 36 2.87 3.88 -6.95
CA ALA A 36 3.68 2.85 -6.31
C ALA A 36 2.90 1.54 -6.13
N TYR A 37 1.65 1.61 -5.68
CA TYR A 37 0.75 0.46 -5.59
C TYR A 37 0.46 -0.14 -6.97
N THR A 38 0.14 0.68 -7.97
CA THR A 38 -0.11 0.24 -9.35
C THR A 38 1.08 -0.51 -9.91
N LYS A 39 2.29 0.04 -9.79
CA LYS A 39 3.51 -0.65 -10.23
C LYS A 39 3.74 -1.96 -9.47
N ALA A 40 3.51 -1.97 -8.15
CA ALA A 40 3.66 -3.17 -7.34
C ALA A 40 2.65 -4.26 -7.72
N VAL A 41 1.40 -3.89 -8.01
CA VAL A 41 0.38 -4.83 -8.51
C VAL A 41 0.78 -5.36 -9.89
N LEU A 42 1.24 -4.51 -10.81
CA LEU A 42 1.67 -4.95 -12.15
C LEU A 42 2.87 -5.90 -12.10
N MET A 43 3.70 -5.81 -11.08
CA MET A 43 4.80 -6.76 -10.86
C MET A 43 4.33 -8.16 -10.40
N LEU A 44 3.10 -8.29 -9.87
CA LEU A 44 2.49 -9.58 -9.61
C LEU A 44 2.13 -10.27 -10.93
N LYS A 45 2.24 -11.59 -10.97
CA LYS A 45 1.71 -12.38 -12.10
C LYS A 45 0.19 -12.20 -12.21
N GLY A 46 -0.33 -12.13 -13.43
CA GLY A 46 -1.76 -11.95 -13.72
C GLY A 46 -2.64 -13.17 -13.39
N ARG A 47 -2.05 -14.31 -12.98
CA ARG A 47 -2.80 -15.48 -12.56
C ARG A 47 -3.49 -15.25 -11.20
N PRO A 48 -4.65 -15.87 -10.94
CA PRO A 48 -5.34 -15.71 -9.67
C PRO A 48 -4.52 -16.18 -8.46
N GLY A 49 -4.65 -15.46 -7.35
CA GLY A 49 -4.08 -15.82 -6.06
C GLY A 49 -2.71 -15.22 -5.74
N CYS A 50 -2.10 -14.44 -6.63
CA CYS A 50 -0.88 -13.69 -6.33
C CYS A 50 -1.20 -12.49 -5.42
N ILE A 51 -0.29 -12.15 -4.49
CA ILE A 51 -0.62 -11.27 -3.36
C ILE A 51 0.40 -10.14 -3.19
N LEU A 52 -0.08 -8.92 -3.05
CA LEU A 52 0.66 -7.79 -2.47
C LEU A 52 0.07 -7.49 -1.10
N PHE A 53 0.88 -7.57 -0.05
CA PHE A 53 0.43 -7.34 1.32
C PHE A 53 1.43 -6.53 2.13
N GLY A 54 0.95 -5.87 3.17
CA GLY A 54 1.78 -4.99 3.94
C GLY A 54 1.03 -4.24 5.02
N ARG A 55 1.68 -3.23 5.56
CA ARG A 55 1.15 -2.39 6.63
C ARG A 55 1.46 -0.93 6.33
N ASN A 56 0.62 -0.03 6.80
CA ASN A 56 0.83 1.41 6.79
C ASN A 56 0.49 2.00 8.16
N THR A 57 1.13 3.12 8.47
CA THR A 57 0.67 4.01 9.54
C THR A 57 -0.73 4.51 9.23
N SER A 58 -1.57 4.64 10.25
CA SER A 58 -2.94 5.10 10.09
C SER A 58 -3.29 6.20 11.08
N VAL A 59 -4.27 7.01 10.69
CA VAL A 59 -4.81 8.14 11.44
C VAL A 59 -6.32 7.98 11.56
N GLU A 60 -6.92 8.63 12.55
CA GLU A 60 -8.38 8.62 12.72
C GLU A 60 -9.12 9.24 11.54
N LYS A 61 -8.52 10.26 10.91
CA LYS A 61 -9.03 10.94 9.73
C LYS A 61 -7.90 11.14 8.74
N ALA A 62 -8.08 10.64 7.51
CA ALA A 62 -7.09 10.80 6.46
C ALA A 62 -6.70 12.27 6.24
N ARG A 63 -5.41 12.52 6.04
CA ARG A 63 -4.87 13.87 5.91
C ARG A 63 -3.49 13.87 5.26
N LEU A 64 -3.15 15.00 4.65
CA LEU A 64 -1.78 15.30 4.26
C LEU A 64 -0.96 15.67 5.50
N LEU A 65 0.26 15.17 5.58
CA LEU A 65 1.23 15.55 6.59
C LEU A 65 2.22 16.56 5.98
N ASP A 66 1.81 17.81 5.97
CA ASP A 66 2.53 18.96 5.41
C ASP A 66 3.26 19.80 6.47
N GLN A 67 3.08 19.46 7.75
CA GLN A 67 3.68 20.13 8.89
C GLN A 67 4.23 19.12 9.92
N GLY A 68 5.20 19.55 10.71
CA GLY A 68 5.79 18.77 11.80
C GLY A 68 7.02 17.95 11.40
N PRO A 69 7.61 17.18 12.33
CA PRO A 69 8.93 16.57 12.15
C PRO A 69 8.98 15.42 11.14
N PHE A 70 7.83 14.98 10.64
CA PHE A 70 7.72 13.94 9.62
C PHE A 70 7.22 14.48 8.27
N ALA A 71 6.99 15.79 8.15
CA ALA A 71 6.67 16.39 6.87
C ALA A 71 7.92 16.40 5.98
N SER A 72 7.77 15.96 4.73
CA SER A 72 8.85 16.01 3.75
C SER A 72 9.26 17.46 3.47
N PRO A 73 10.56 17.80 3.52
CA PRO A 73 11.04 19.15 3.18
C PRO A 73 10.97 19.45 1.68
N ASP A 74 10.88 18.42 0.83
CA ASP A 74 10.93 18.52 -0.63
C ASP A 74 9.54 18.69 -1.28
N GLY A 75 8.50 18.95 -0.47
CA GLY A 75 7.12 19.16 -0.93
C GLY A 75 6.34 17.89 -1.29
N ASP A 76 6.99 16.72 -1.28
CA ASP A 76 6.32 15.41 -1.44
C ASP A 76 5.81 14.93 -0.09
N HIS A 77 4.69 15.51 0.33
CA HIS A 77 4.12 15.30 1.66
C HIS A 77 3.46 13.93 1.80
N THR A 78 3.73 13.24 2.91
CA THR A 78 3.12 11.96 3.26
C THR A 78 1.60 12.09 3.36
N TRP A 79 0.86 11.27 2.61
CA TRP A 79 -0.58 11.11 2.80
C TRP A 79 -0.89 9.95 3.75
N LEU A 80 -1.56 10.27 4.86
CA LEU A 80 -1.96 9.31 5.87
C LEU A 80 -3.42 8.90 5.67
N HIS A 81 -3.71 7.62 5.92
CA HIS A 81 -5.02 7.04 5.65
C HIS A 81 -5.77 6.63 6.92
N ASP A 82 -7.10 6.77 6.88
CA ASP A 82 -8.02 5.85 7.56
C ASP A 82 -8.38 4.68 6.61
N ALA A 83 -9.00 3.62 7.12
CA ALA A 83 -9.33 2.46 6.28
C ALA A 83 -10.24 2.78 5.09
N ASN A 84 -11.18 3.71 5.23
CA ASN A 84 -12.13 4.02 4.16
C ASN A 84 -11.42 4.70 3.00
N ILE A 85 -10.56 5.67 3.30
CA ILE A 85 -9.78 6.39 2.29
C ILE A 85 -8.73 5.46 1.66
N MET A 86 -8.11 4.56 2.43
CA MET A 86 -7.21 3.55 1.87
C MET A 86 -7.93 2.63 0.87
N ARG A 87 -9.14 2.15 1.20
CA ARG A 87 -9.95 1.32 0.28
C ARG A 87 -10.29 2.07 -1.01
N ARG A 88 -10.63 3.35 -0.93
CA ARG A 88 -10.88 4.20 -2.12
C ARG A 88 -9.63 4.34 -2.98
N MET A 89 -8.47 4.59 -2.37
CA MET A 89 -7.20 4.66 -3.09
C MET A 89 -6.89 3.33 -3.81
N LEU A 90 -7.09 2.20 -3.14
CA LEU A 90 -6.86 0.87 -3.73
C LEU A 90 -7.86 0.53 -4.84
N LYS A 91 -9.04 1.15 -4.85
CA LYS A 91 -9.98 1.04 -5.98
C LYS A 91 -9.44 1.75 -7.23
N LEU A 92 -8.80 2.91 -7.07
CA LEU A 92 -8.12 3.59 -8.18
C LEU A 92 -6.96 2.76 -8.73
N VAL A 93 -6.25 2.03 -7.86
CA VAL A 93 -5.20 1.09 -8.29
C VAL A 93 -5.78 -0.06 -9.13
N GLU A 94 -6.93 -0.62 -8.76
CA GLU A 94 -7.65 -1.61 -9.58
C GLU A 94 -7.99 -1.04 -10.96
N GLU A 95 -8.51 0.19 -11.01
CA GLU A 95 -8.85 0.88 -12.27
C GLU A 95 -7.61 1.14 -13.14
N ASP A 96 -6.53 1.70 -12.57
CA ASP A 96 -5.29 2.03 -13.26
C ASP A 96 -4.55 0.79 -13.79
N THR A 97 -4.66 -0.33 -13.08
CA THR A 97 -4.03 -1.59 -13.52
C THR A 97 -4.87 -2.35 -14.54
N GLY A 98 -6.17 -2.05 -14.64
CA GLY A 98 -7.11 -2.84 -15.43
C GLY A 98 -7.28 -4.29 -14.96
N ARG A 99 -6.84 -4.61 -13.74
CA ARG A 99 -6.88 -5.97 -13.17
C ARG A 99 -7.98 -6.06 -12.14
N LYS A 100 -8.70 -7.18 -12.11
CA LYS A 100 -9.65 -7.45 -11.03
C LYS A 100 -8.90 -7.81 -9.75
N LEU A 101 -9.13 -7.07 -8.67
CA LEU A 101 -8.42 -7.22 -7.40
C LEU A 101 -9.40 -7.49 -6.25
N GLU A 102 -9.08 -8.47 -5.42
CA GLU A 102 -9.66 -8.58 -4.08
C GLU A 102 -8.83 -7.74 -3.11
N VAL A 103 -9.48 -6.85 -2.36
CA VAL A 103 -8.82 -5.93 -1.43
C VAL A 103 -9.36 -6.09 -0.01
N VAL A 104 -8.46 -6.39 0.92
CA VAL A 104 -8.72 -6.43 2.36
C VAL A 104 -7.89 -5.35 3.04
N VAL A 105 -8.53 -4.57 3.92
CA VAL A 105 -7.89 -3.50 4.69
C VAL A 105 -8.40 -3.57 6.13
N ASP A 106 -7.51 -3.88 7.07
CA ASP A 106 -7.85 -4.05 8.48
C ASP A 106 -7.21 -2.96 9.32
N GLU A 107 -7.97 -2.39 10.25
CA GLU A 107 -7.46 -1.45 11.26
C GLU A 107 -7.16 -2.21 12.55
N THR A 108 -6.00 -1.92 13.13
CA THR A 108 -5.64 -2.41 14.46
C THR A 108 -5.20 -1.23 15.32
N PRO A 109 -5.79 -1.02 16.51
CA PRO A 109 -5.29 -0.04 17.46
C PRO A 109 -3.82 -0.31 17.79
N LEU A 110 -3.01 0.74 17.83
CA LEU A 110 -1.69 0.70 18.41
C LEU A 110 -1.86 0.91 19.91
N THR A 111 -1.77 -0.16 20.69
CA THR A 111 -1.90 -0.15 22.15
C THR A 111 -0.57 -0.27 22.87
N ASP A 112 0.52 -0.50 22.14
CA ASP A 112 1.85 -0.65 22.69
C ASP A 112 2.51 0.73 22.87
N GLU A 113 2.70 1.12 24.12
CA GLU A 113 3.32 2.39 24.51
C GLU A 113 4.78 2.51 24.05
N TYR A 114 5.50 1.41 23.81
CA TYR A 114 6.85 1.48 23.23
C TYR A 114 6.82 1.86 21.75
N ILE A 115 5.77 1.46 21.02
CA ILE A 115 5.54 1.83 19.61
C ILE A 115 5.00 3.26 19.51
N LEU A 116 4.16 3.67 20.47
CA LEU A 116 3.67 5.04 20.63
C LEU A 116 4.68 5.99 21.31
N GLY A 117 5.81 5.46 21.80
CA GLY A 117 6.73 6.14 22.73
C GLY A 117 7.42 7.38 22.15
N LEU A 118 7.33 7.58 20.85
CA LEU A 118 7.51 8.90 20.27
C LEU A 118 6.26 9.72 20.61
N LYS A 119 6.29 10.51 21.68
CA LYS A 119 5.20 11.42 22.09
C LYS A 119 4.52 12.13 20.91
N VAL A 120 5.31 12.52 19.91
CA VAL A 120 4.87 13.09 18.63
C VAL A 120 3.91 12.20 17.82
N VAL A 121 4.06 10.88 17.81
CA VAL A 121 3.17 9.91 17.14
C VAL A 121 1.78 9.94 17.79
N SER A 122 1.72 9.97 19.12
CA SER A 122 0.46 10.10 19.86
C SER A 122 -0.22 11.46 19.65
N GLU A 123 0.54 12.56 19.71
CA GLU A 123 0.04 13.93 19.46
C GLU A 123 -0.45 14.13 18.02
N LEU A 124 0.12 13.39 17.06
CA LEU A 124 -0.33 13.37 15.67
C LEU A 124 -1.51 12.42 15.41
N GLY A 125 -2.05 11.74 16.43
CA GLY A 125 -3.20 10.85 16.28
C GLY A 125 -2.90 9.55 15.55
N TRP A 126 -1.64 9.11 15.55
CA TRP A 126 -1.21 7.85 14.93
C TRP A 126 -1.43 6.69 15.90
N THR A 127 -2.69 6.48 16.25
CA THR A 127 -3.13 5.50 17.24
C THR A 127 -3.57 4.18 16.61
N LYS A 128 -3.40 4.02 15.30
CA LYS A 128 -3.84 2.86 14.53
C LYS A 128 -2.79 2.43 13.51
N ARG A 129 -2.88 1.16 13.13
CA ARG A 129 -2.17 0.57 12.00
C ARG A 129 -3.17 0.04 10.99
N LEU A 130 -2.89 0.26 9.71
CA LEU A 130 -3.61 -0.37 8.62
C LEU A 130 -2.80 -1.55 8.10
N SER A 131 -3.38 -2.74 8.09
CA SER A 131 -2.87 -3.86 7.30
C SER A 131 -3.65 -3.94 6.01
N PHE A 132 -2.98 -4.23 4.89
CA PHE A 132 -3.63 -4.39 3.60
C PHE A 132 -3.19 -5.68 2.92
N THR A 133 -4.11 -6.26 2.16
CA THR A 133 -3.88 -7.38 1.26
C THR A 133 -4.60 -7.09 -0.05
N ILE A 134 -3.88 -7.23 -1.17
CA ILE A 134 -4.38 -7.13 -2.53
C ILE A 134 -4.10 -8.47 -3.18
N ARG A 135 -5.13 -9.12 -3.73
CA ARG A 135 -5.03 -10.42 -4.39
C ARG A 135 -5.54 -10.34 -5.83
N THR A 136 -4.78 -10.89 -6.77
CA THR A 136 -5.22 -11.04 -8.16
C THR A 136 -6.35 -12.08 -8.26
N MET A 137 -7.39 -11.78 -9.04
CA MET A 137 -8.59 -12.61 -9.19
C MET A 137 -8.69 -13.29 -10.54
#